data_AF-A0AAV4J476-F1
#
_entry.id   AF-A0AAV4J476-F1
#
_cell.length_a   1.000
_cell.length_b   1.000
_cell.length_c   1.000
_cell.angle_alpha   90.00
_cell.angle_beta   90.00
_cell.angle_gamma   90.00
#
_symmetry.space_group_name_H-M   'P 1'
#
loop_
_entity.id
_entity.type
_entity.pdbx_description
1 polymer ?
#
loop_
_entity_poly.entity_id
_entity_poly.type
_entity_poly.pdbx_seq_one_letter_code
_entity_poly.pdbx_strand_id
1 'polypeptide(L)'
;MTCTKIANLTGDAKVSFQEDFDEHLRRKTLSHQKKDEDKTRANNDPSFMSVTFDLQSKLQIPSCQASLMYYMCKLCVNNLYVYQQRKPSNAYCYTWQETEAKRGAVEIGTSI
;
A
#
# COMPACT_ATOMS: atom_id res chain seq x y z
N MET A 1 -8.41 -14.28 1.40
CA MET A 1 -7.03 -14.30 1.96
C MET A 1 -7.12 -14.85 3.38
N THR A 2 -6.79 -16.13 3.52
CA THR A 2 -6.88 -16.92 4.77
C THR A 2 -5.60 -16.71 5.58
N CYS A 3 -5.70 -16.63 6.91
CA CYS A 3 -4.53 -16.45 7.78
C CYS A 3 -3.74 -17.77 7.86
N THR A 4 -2.59 -17.82 7.17
CA THR A 4 -1.72 -19.01 7.13
C THR A 4 -1.22 -19.40 8.52
N LYS A 5 -1.09 -18.43 9.44
CA LYS A 5 -0.62 -18.66 10.81
C LYS A 5 -1.53 -19.63 11.57
N ILE A 6 -2.85 -19.49 11.47
CA ILE A 6 -3.82 -20.40 12.13
C ILE A 6 -3.95 -21.73 11.43
N ALA A 7 -3.86 -21.72 10.10
CA ALA A 7 -3.86 -22.96 9.33
C ALA A 7 -2.71 -23.90 9.76
N ASN A 8 -1.60 -23.32 10.23
CA ASN A 8 -0.41 -24.06 10.65
C ASN A 8 -0.35 -24.35 12.17
N LEU A 9 -1.26 -23.82 12.99
CA LEU A 9 -1.29 -24.06 14.44
C LEU A 9 -2.15 -25.29 14.78
N THR A 10 -1.65 -26.16 15.66
CA THR A 10 -2.33 -27.37 16.14
C THR A 10 -2.42 -27.38 17.67
N GLY A 11 -3.44 -28.06 18.22
CA GLY A 11 -3.61 -28.27 19.67
C GLY A 11 -3.99 -27.01 20.47
N ASP A 12 -3.57 -26.95 21.73
CA ASP A 12 -3.90 -25.87 22.68
C ASP A 12 -3.47 -24.47 22.21
N ALA A 13 -2.39 -24.38 21.43
CA ALA A 13 -1.91 -23.14 20.85
C ALA A 13 -2.91 -22.52 19.86
N LYS A 14 -3.73 -23.34 19.20
CA LYS A 14 -4.79 -22.86 18.30
C LYS A 14 -5.96 -22.26 19.06
N VAL A 15 -6.35 -22.87 20.19
CA VAL A 15 -7.42 -22.38 21.05
C VAL A 15 -7.05 -21.03 21.65
N SER A 16 -5.81 -20.91 22.15
CA SER A 16 -5.31 -19.63 22.68
C SER A 16 -5.22 -18.52 21.64
N PHE A 17 -4.93 -18.84 20.36
CA PHE A 17 -4.79 -17.83 19.29
C PHE A 17 -6.11 -17.54 18.55
N GLN A 18 -7.20 -18.23 18.90
CA GLN A 18 -8.50 -18.05 18.26
C GLN A 18 -9.10 -16.66 18.57
N GLU A 19 -8.98 -16.19 19.81
CA GLU A 19 -9.49 -14.87 20.22
C GLU A 19 -8.79 -13.74 19.46
N ASP A 20 -7.46 -13.78 19.37
CA ASP A 20 -6.66 -12.83 18.59
C ASP A 20 -7.04 -12.80 17.11
N PHE A 21 -7.41 -13.96 16.57
CA PHE A 21 -7.84 -14.08 15.18
C PHE A 21 -9.22 -13.51 14.92
N ASP A 22 -10.16 -13.79 15.81
CA ASP A 22 -11.51 -13.28 15.71
C ASP A 22 -11.49 -11.74 15.84
N GLU A 23 -10.65 -11.20 16.71
CA GLU A 23 -10.39 -9.77 16.80
C GLU A 23 -9.74 -9.21 15.53
N HIS A 24 -8.74 -9.91 14.96
CA HIS A 24 -8.17 -9.53 13.66
C HIS A 24 -9.23 -9.48 12.55
N LEU A 25 -10.09 -10.51 12.48
CA LEU A 25 -11.14 -10.61 11.48
C LEU A 25 -12.18 -9.50 11.66
N ARG A 26 -12.57 -9.21 12.91
CA ARG A 26 -13.44 -8.11 13.27
C ARG A 26 -12.85 -6.77 12.83
N ARG A 27 -11.58 -6.51 13.16
CA ARG A 27 -10.87 -5.28 12.75
C ARG A 27 -10.78 -5.14 11.24
N LYS A 28 -10.51 -6.22 10.54
CA LYS A 28 -10.47 -6.26 9.07
C LYS A 28 -11.82 -5.87 8.46
N THR A 29 -12.90 -6.52 8.92
CA THR A 29 -14.26 -6.22 8.46
C THR A 29 -14.64 -4.77 8.75
N LEU A 30 -14.36 -4.29 9.97
CA LEU A 30 -14.63 -2.91 10.36
C LEU A 30 -13.84 -1.90 9.51
N SER A 31 -12.57 -2.20 9.20
CA SER A 31 -11.75 -1.35 8.35
C SER A 31 -12.29 -1.25 6.92
N HIS A 32 -12.80 -2.36 6.37
CA HIS A 32 -13.43 -2.35 5.04
C HIS A 32 -14.74 -1.55 5.05
N GLN A 33 -15.58 -1.76 6.06
CA GLN A 33 -16.82 -1.02 6.21
C GLN A 33 -16.58 0.49 6.30
N LYS A 34 -15.65 0.92 7.17
CA LYS A 34 -15.31 2.35 7.30
C LYS A 34 -14.79 2.95 6.00
N LYS A 35 -13.99 2.19 5.23
CA LYS A 35 -13.52 2.64 3.91
C LYS A 35 -14.69 2.86 2.94
N ASP A 36 -15.69 1.98 2.94
CA ASP A 36 -16.87 2.12 2.07
C ASP A 36 -17.77 3.29 2.50
N GLU A 37 -17.90 3.51 3.81
CA GLU A 37 -18.57 4.69 4.38
C GLU A 37 -17.85 5.98 3.96
N ASP A 38 -16.51 6.04 4.10
CA ASP A 38 -15.70 7.19 3.71
C ASP A 38 -15.78 7.47 2.20
N LYS A 39 -15.82 6.40 1.38
CA LYS A 39 -16.02 6.53 -0.07
C LYS A 39 -17.39 7.11 -0.39
N THR A 40 -18.43 6.68 0.30
CA THR A 40 -19.79 7.21 0.12
C THR A 40 -19.85 8.67 0.55
N ARG A 41 -19.26 8.99 1.70
CA ARG A 41 -19.16 10.36 2.21
C ARG A 41 -18.42 11.28 1.24
N ALA A 42 -17.27 10.88 0.70
CA ALA A 42 -16.49 11.68 -0.23
C ALA A 42 -17.22 11.96 -1.57
N ASN A 43 -18.21 11.14 -1.93
CA ASN A 43 -19.06 11.41 -3.09
C ASN A 43 -20.16 12.45 -2.78
N ASN A 44 -20.67 12.45 -1.56
CA ASN A 44 -21.80 13.30 -1.16
C ASN A 44 -21.37 14.66 -0.60
N ASP A 45 -20.19 14.74 0.02
CA ASP A 45 -19.68 15.92 0.70
C ASP A 45 -18.43 16.47 -0.04
N PRO A 46 -18.54 17.62 -0.73
CA PRO A 46 -17.40 18.24 -1.42
C PRO A 46 -16.27 18.68 -0.49
N SER A 47 -16.52 18.85 0.81
CA SER A 47 -15.51 19.25 1.80
C SER A 47 -14.67 18.08 2.31
N PHE A 48 -15.08 16.84 2.02
CA PHE A 48 -14.43 15.62 2.48
C PHE A 48 -13.81 14.85 1.32
N MET A 49 -12.53 14.50 1.43
CA MET A 49 -11.81 13.72 0.43
C MET A 49 -11.27 12.43 1.03
N SER A 50 -11.70 11.30 0.48
CA SER A 50 -11.12 9.98 0.78
C SER A 50 -10.13 9.59 -0.31
N VAL A 51 -8.92 9.22 0.10
CA VAL A 51 -7.81 8.86 -0.78
C VAL A 51 -7.23 7.52 -0.33
N THR A 52 -6.88 6.67 -1.28
CA THR A 52 -6.10 5.46 -1.04
C THR A 52 -4.78 5.60 -1.75
N PHE A 53 -3.68 5.33 -1.06
CA PHE A 53 -2.37 5.35 -1.68
C PHE A 53 -1.72 3.96 -1.57
N ASP A 54 -0.93 3.62 -2.58
CA ASP A 54 -0.13 2.41 -2.62
C ASP A 54 1.31 2.80 -2.93
N LEU A 55 2.21 2.50 -1.99
CA LEU A 55 3.64 2.69 -2.18
C LEU A 55 4.23 1.34 -2.57
N GLN A 56 4.48 1.15 -3.85
CA GLN A 56 5.08 -0.10 -4.30
C GLN A 56 6.59 -0.11 -3.99
N SER A 57 7.12 -1.33 -3.87
CA SER A 57 8.51 -1.56 -3.51
C SER A 57 9.40 -1.58 -4.76
N LYS A 58 10.48 -0.79 -4.72
CA LYS A 58 11.65 -0.76 -5.63
C LYS A 58 11.44 -1.43 -7.00
N LEU A 59 11.17 -0.62 -8.01
CA LEU A 59 11.21 -1.04 -9.40
C LEU A 59 12.67 -1.04 -9.88
N GLN A 60 13.14 -2.19 -10.36
CA GLN A 60 14.41 -2.28 -11.07
C GLN A 60 14.21 -1.76 -12.50
N ILE A 61 15.11 -0.90 -12.96
CA ILE A 61 15.07 -0.36 -14.32
C ILE A 61 15.20 -1.53 -15.32
N PRO A 62 14.36 -1.60 -16.37
CA PRO A 62 14.39 -2.70 -17.33
C PRO A 62 15.78 -2.88 -17.94
N SER A 63 16.18 -4.15 -18.12
CA SER A 63 17.52 -4.53 -18.62
C SER A 63 17.71 -4.14 -20.08
N CYS A 64 18.86 -3.51 -20.40
CA CYS A 64 19.32 -3.25 -21.77
C CYS A 64 20.70 -3.91 -21.98
N GLN A 65 21.00 -4.36 -23.21
CA GLN A 65 22.25 -5.07 -23.55
C GLN A 65 23.49 -4.17 -23.65
N ALA A 66 23.62 -3.16 -22.78
CA ALA A 66 24.79 -2.29 -22.72
C ALA A 66 25.54 -2.51 -21.40
N SER A 67 26.86 -2.74 -21.46
CA SER A 67 27.71 -2.99 -20.28
C SER A 67 27.72 -1.84 -19.27
N LEU A 68 27.50 -0.60 -19.72
CA LEU A 68 27.36 0.60 -18.88
C LEU A 68 26.10 0.55 -17.99
N MET A 69 25.08 -0.20 -18.42
CA MET A 69 23.81 -0.37 -17.70
C MET A 69 23.97 -1.22 -16.44
N TYR A 70 25.02 -2.04 -16.31
CA TYR A 70 25.25 -2.89 -15.14
C TYR A 70 25.29 -2.09 -13.82
N TYR A 71 25.82 -0.86 -13.86
CA TYR A 71 25.81 0.05 -12.72
C TYR A 71 24.51 0.86 -12.61
N MET A 72 23.84 1.18 -13.72
CA MET A 72 22.55 1.88 -13.71
C MET A 72 21.37 0.99 -13.26
N CYS A 73 21.43 -0.33 -13.50
CA CYS A 73 20.43 -1.30 -13.03
C CYS A 73 20.46 -1.51 -11.50
N LYS A 74 21.46 -0.96 -10.78
CA LYS A 74 21.44 -0.90 -9.31
C LYS A 74 20.60 0.26 -8.78
N LEU A 75 20.28 1.24 -9.63
CA LEU A 75 19.44 2.37 -9.25
C LEU A 75 17.99 1.92 -9.17
N CYS A 76 17.42 2.02 -7.98
CA CYS A 76 16.02 1.70 -7.74
C CYS A 76 15.14 2.93 -7.97
N VAL A 77 14.04 2.76 -8.71
CA VAL A 77 12.97 3.74 -8.80
C VAL A 77 11.88 3.37 -7.81
N ASN A 78 11.41 4.34 -7.04
CA ASN A 78 10.25 4.17 -6.17
C ASN A 78 9.01 4.74 -6.86
N ASN A 79 7.84 4.19 -6.55
CA ASN A 79 6.58 4.67 -7.07
C ASN A 79 5.50 4.74 -5.99
N LEU A 80 4.79 5.87 -5.97
CA LEU A 80 3.65 6.15 -5.10
C LEU A 80 2.43 6.40 -5.97
N TYR A 81 1.42 5.55 -5.82
CA TYR A 81 0.11 5.77 -6.39
C TYR A 81 -0.79 6.43 -5.38
N VAL A 82 -1.53 7.45 -5.80
CA VAL A 82 -2.53 8.14 -4.99
C VAL A 82 -3.84 8.12 -5.76
N TYR A 83 -4.86 7.47 -5.21
CA TYR A 83 -6.15 7.28 -5.85
C TYR A 83 -7.25 7.97 -5.04
N GLN A 84 -7.94 8.93 -5.66
CA GLN A 84 -9.10 9.59 -5.08
C GLN A 84 -10.33 8.68 -5.22
N GLN A 85 -11.04 8.45 -4.10
CA GLN A 85 -12.21 7.57 -4.06
C GLN A 85 -13.50 8.26 -4.55
N ARG A 86 -13.50 9.59 -4.64
CA ARG A 86 -14.60 10.41 -5.17
C ARG A 86 -14.76 10.18 -6.67
N LYS A 87 -15.98 10.20 -7.19
CA LYS A 87 -16.28 10.13 -8.62
C LYS A 87 -16.43 11.54 -9.22
N PRO A 88 -15.85 11.82 -10.41
CA PRO A 88 -14.94 10.96 -11.18
C PRO A 88 -13.63 10.73 -10.43
N SER A 89 -13.13 9.50 -10.45
CA SER A 89 -11.94 9.12 -9.68
C SER A 89 -10.67 9.51 -10.43
N ASN A 90 -9.83 10.29 -9.74
CA ASN A 90 -8.52 10.68 -10.23
C ASN A 90 -7.44 9.80 -9.61
N ALA A 91 -6.49 9.38 -10.43
CA ALA A 91 -5.33 8.63 -10.00
C ALA A 91 -4.07 9.40 -10.37
N TYR A 92 -3.14 9.48 -9.43
CA TYR A 92 -1.84 10.11 -9.59
C TYR A 92 -0.76 9.05 -9.36
N CYS A 93 0.24 9.05 -10.23
CA CYS A 93 1.39 8.16 -10.16
C CYS A 93 2.64 9.01 -10.06
N TYR A 94 3.28 8.98 -8.90
CA TYR A 94 4.54 9.67 -8.65
C TYR A 94 5.67 8.65 -8.68
N THR A 95 6.74 8.97 -9.39
CA THR A 95 7.94 8.12 -9.47
C THR A 95 9.18 8.96 -9.26
N TRP A 96 10.12 8.47 -8.46
CA TRP A 96 11.38 9.16 -8.21
C TRP A 96 12.51 8.15 -8.05
N GLN A 97 13.73 8.60 -8.32
CA GLN A 97 14.93 7.79 -8.15
C GLN A 97 15.33 7.77 -6.67
N GLU A 98 15.91 6.68 -6.18
CA GLU A 98 16.37 6.59 -4.78
C GLU A 98 17.47 7.62 -4.41
N THR A 99 18.10 8.26 -5.41
CA THR A 99 19.03 9.38 -5.25
C THR A 99 18.34 10.71 -4.96
N GLU A 100 17.07 10.87 -5.35
CA GLU A 100 16.31 12.11 -5.23
C GLU A 100 15.47 12.14 -3.94
N ALA A 101 14.92 10.99 -3.52
CA ALA A 101 14.19 10.87 -2.27
C ALA A 101 14.20 9.44 -1.71
N LYS A 102 14.12 9.32 -0.37
CA LYS A 102 14.09 8.02 0.32
C LYS A 102 12.65 7.46 0.45
N ARG A 103 12.52 6.29 1.08
CA ARG A 103 11.25 5.60 1.30
C ARG A 103 10.82 5.65 2.77
N GLY A 104 9.51 5.73 3.01
CA GLY A 104 8.90 5.48 4.33
C GLY A 104 8.77 6.73 5.18
N ALA A 105 8.68 6.56 6.50
CA ALA A 105 8.42 7.64 7.47
C ALA A 105 9.53 8.72 7.55
N VAL A 106 10.58 8.58 6.75
CA VAL A 106 11.76 9.43 6.81
C VAL A 106 11.74 10.56 5.78
N GLU A 107 11.09 10.43 4.60
CA GLU A 107 11.34 11.40 3.51
C GLU A 107 10.40 11.35 2.28
N ILE A 108 9.08 11.11 2.42
CA ILE A 108 8.11 11.32 1.30
C ILE A 108 7.79 12.82 1.14
N GLY A 109 8.83 13.66 1.10
CA GLY A 109 8.72 15.12 1.03
C GLY A 109 9.17 15.73 -0.31
N THR A 110 9.82 14.94 -1.16
CA THR A 110 10.50 15.42 -2.38
C THR A 110 9.80 15.02 -3.68
N SER A 111 8.61 14.43 -3.62
CA SER A 111 7.82 14.13 -4.82
C SER A 111 7.30 15.44 -5.44
N ILE A 112 7.89 15.84 -6.58
CA ILE A 112 7.47 16.95 -7.46
C ILE A 112 6.45 16.42 -8.48
#